data_AF-A0A820M5J0-F1
#
_entry.id   AF-A0A820M5J0-F1
#
_cell.length_a   1.000
_cell.length_b   1.000
_cell.length_c   1.000
_cell.angle_alpha   90.00
_cell.angle_beta   90.00
_cell.angle_gamma   90.00
#
_symmetry.space_group_name_H-M   'P 1'
#
loop_
_entity.id
_entity.type
_entity.pdbx_description
1 polymer ?
#
loop_
_entity_poly.entity_id
_entity_poly.type
_entity_poly.pdbx_seq_one_letter_code
_entity_poly.pdbx_strand_id
1 'polypeptide(L)'
;MVNELVAGGFGKGNDLNQLNSPTYVFIDEDYFLYISDEQNHRVMKWTRSAKVVIIVAGGNGKRNDLKQLNHPQGMIVDHLGHIYVADRYNHRIMRWCEGEDEGEIVVGGNG
;
A
#
# COMPACT_ATOMS: atom_id res chain seq x y z
N MET A 1 23.14 -14.89 -10.98
CA MET A 1 21.87 -14.44 -10.38
C MET A 1 20.73 -14.94 -11.24
N VAL A 2 19.68 -15.49 -10.62
CA VAL A 2 18.44 -15.88 -11.31
C VAL A 2 17.45 -14.75 -11.06
N ASN A 3 16.75 -14.28 -12.10
CA ASN A 3 15.69 -13.29 -11.92
C ASN A 3 14.50 -14.00 -11.28
N GLU A 4 14.01 -13.48 -10.15
CA GLU A 4 12.87 -14.02 -9.41
C GLU A 4 11.72 -13.00 -9.43
N LEU A 5 10.51 -13.48 -9.72
CA LEU A 5 9.29 -12.71 -9.55
C LEU A 5 8.93 -12.72 -8.07
N VAL A 6 9.00 -11.56 -7.41
CA VAL A 6 8.79 -11.43 -5.96
C VAL A 6 7.42 -10.85 -5.58
N ALA A 7 6.68 -10.28 -6.54
CA ALA A 7 5.30 -9.82 -6.34
C ALA A 7 4.52 -9.70 -7.66
N GLY A 8 3.21 -9.92 -7.58
CA GLY A 8 2.32 -9.89 -8.74
C GLY A 8 2.53 -11.06 -9.71
N GLY A 9 2.45 -10.79 -11.01
CA GLY A 9 2.72 -11.76 -12.10
C GLY A 9 1.53 -12.62 -12.55
N PHE A 10 0.38 -12.50 -11.89
CA PHE A 10 -0.86 -13.19 -12.29
C PHE A 10 -1.79 -12.30 -13.14
N GLY A 11 -1.19 -11.41 -13.94
CA GLY A 11 -1.90 -10.42 -14.74
C GLY A 11 -2.38 -9.19 -13.96
N LYS A 12 -3.02 -8.27 -14.68
CA LYS A 12 -3.67 -7.09 -14.10
C LYS A 12 -5.00 -7.50 -13.45
N GLY A 13 -5.21 -7.09 -12.21
CA GLY A 13 -6.48 -7.31 -11.49
C GLY A 13 -6.38 -6.87 -10.03
N ASN A 14 -7.36 -7.24 -9.22
CA ASN A 14 -7.52 -6.79 -7.82
C ASN A 14 -7.46 -7.95 -6.80
N ASP A 15 -7.18 -9.18 -7.22
CA ASP A 15 -6.92 -10.28 -6.30
C ASP A 15 -5.63 -10.04 -5.50
N LEU A 16 -5.42 -10.77 -4.40
CA LEU A 16 -4.24 -10.61 -3.54
C LEU A 16 -2.92 -10.96 -4.23
N ASN A 17 -2.95 -11.75 -5.31
CA ASN A 17 -1.77 -12.09 -6.11
C ASN A 17 -1.65 -11.22 -7.38
N GLN A 18 -2.50 -10.23 -7.56
CA GLN A 18 -2.53 -9.33 -8.72
C GLN A 18 -2.24 -7.90 -8.32
N LEU A 19 -1.73 -7.13 -9.28
CA LEU A 19 -1.47 -5.70 -9.16
C LEU A 19 -2.10 -4.97 -10.35
N ASN A 20 -2.42 -3.70 -10.18
CA ASN A 20 -2.98 -2.85 -11.22
C ASN A 20 -2.28 -1.48 -11.20
N SER A 21 -1.35 -1.30 -12.14
CA SER A 21 -0.52 -0.11 -12.26
C SER A 21 0.23 0.24 -10.96
N PRO A 22 1.04 -0.68 -10.39
CA PRO A 22 1.80 -0.38 -9.18
C PRO A 22 2.78 0.78 -9.43
N THR A 23 2.86 1.73 -8.51
CA THR A 23 3.60 3.00 -8.71
C THR A 23 4.82 3.17 -7.82
N TYR A 24 4.88 2.46 -6.70
CA TYR A 24 5.95 2.60 -5.72
C TYR A 24 6.22 1.30 -4.99
N VAL A 25 7.45 1.14 -4.52
CA VAL A 25 7.90 -0.01 -3.74
C VAL A 25 8.77 0.45 -2.56
N PHE A 26 8.56 -0.16 -1.40
CA PHE A 26 9.38 0.02 -0.20
C PHE A 26 9.74 -1.35 0.37
N ILE A 27 10.97 -1.48 0.89
CA ILE A 27 11.44 -2.70 1.55
C ILE A 27 11.87 -2.30 2.96
N ASP A 28 11.29 -2.95 3.96
CA ASP A 28 11.66 -2.72 5.36
C ASP A 28 12.89 -3.55 5.79
N GLU A 29 13.28 -3.41 7.05
CA GLU A 29 14.46 -4.09 7.62
C GLU A 29 14.28 -5.62 7.70
N ASP A 30 13.04 -6.10 7.74
CA ASP A 30 12.67 -7.52 7.74
C ASP A 30 12.51 -8.09 6.31
N TYR A 31 12.80 -7.30 5.29
CA TYR A 31 12.65 -7.63 3.87
C TYR A 31 11.20 -7.93 3.44
N PHE A 32 10.20 -7.36 4.13
CA PHE A 32 8.85 -7.29 3.60
C PHE A 32 8.79 -6.23 2.51
N LEU A 33 8.08 -6.57 1.43
CA LEU A 33 7.91 -5.71 0.27
C LEU A 33 6.54 -5.02 0.36
N TYR A 34 6.54 -3.70 0.36
CA TYR A 34 5.34 -2.89 0.34
C TYR A 34 5.15 -2.26 -1.03
N ILE A 35 3.96 -2.38 -1.60
CA ILE A 35 3.66 -1.92 -2.96
C ILE A 35 2.44 -1.01 -2.94
N SER A 36 2.57 0.18 -3.53
CA SER A 36 1.42 1.03 -3.85
C SER A 36 0.76 0.51 -5.11
N ASP A 37 -0.39 -0.12 -4.92
CA ASP A 37 -1.22 -0.67 -5.99
C ASP A 37 -2.26 0.36 -6.42
N GLU A 38 -1.81 1.32 -7.23
CA GLU A 38 -2.45 2.63 -7.41
C GLU A 38 -3.89 2.56 -7.93
N GLN A 39 -4.14 1.78 -8.98
CA GLN A 39 -5.49 1.63 -9.55
C GLN A 39 -6.40 0.73 -8.71
N ASN A 40 -5.85 -0.04 -7.77
CA ASN A 40 -6.62 -0.78 -6.79
C ASN A 40 -6.77 -0.02 -5.47
N HIS A 41 -6.21 1.20 -5.37
CA HIS A 41 -6.43 2.11 -4.26
C HIS A 41 -6.02 1.52 -2.91
N ARG A 42 -4.92 0.78 -2.89
CA ARG A 42 -4.46 0.04 -1.73
C ARG A 42 -2.93 -0.01 -1.64
N VAL A 43 -2.45 -0.33 -0.46
CA VAL A 43 -1.06 -0.72 -0.21
C VAL A 43 -1.04 -2.18 0.22
N MET A 44 -0.12 -2.95 -0.36
CA MET A 44 0.02 -4.38 -0.09
C MET A 44 1.39 -4.69 0.49
N LYS A 45 1.43 -5.45 1.59
CA LYS A 45 2.64 -6.04 2.20
C LYS A 45 2.79 -7.48 1.73
N TRP A 46 3.94 -7.81 1.15
CA TRP A 46 4.30 -9.13 0.66
C TRP A 46 5.49 -9.66 1.44
N THR A 47 5.42 -10.93 1.85
CA THR A 47 6.62 -11.64 2.32
C THR A 47 7.63 -11.80 1.20
N ARG A 48 8.92 -11.94 1.54
CA ARG A 48 10.01 -12.23 0.59
C ARG A 48 9.75 -13.44 -0.32
N SER A 49 8.90 -14.37 0.09
CA SER A 49 8.53 -15.56 -0.71
C SER A 49 7.22 -15.41 -1.50
N ALA A 50 6.58 -14.24 -1.48
CA ALA A 50 5.27 -13.97 -2.06
C ALA A 50 4.13 -14.88 -1.56
N LYS A 51 4.35 -15.68 -0.51
CA LYS A 51 3.37 -16.66 0.01
C LYS A 51 2.25 -16.03 0.82
N VAL A 52 2.56 -14.94 1.51
CA VAL A 52 1.59 -14.18 2.30
C VAL A 52 1.56 -12.76 1.78
N VAL A 53 0.35 -12.29 1.52
CA VAL A 53 0.04 -10.95 1.03
C VAL A 53 -1.11 -10.40 1.85
N ILE A 54 -0.94 -9.17 2.35
CA ILE A 54 -1.91 -8.51 3.22
C ILE A 54 -2.12 -7.10 2.68
N ILE A 55 -3.37 -6.65 2.64
CA ILE A 55 -3.70 -5.24 2.41
C ILE A 55 -3.48 -4.52 3.73
N VAL A 56 -2.56 -3.56 3.74
CA VAL A 56 -2.15 -2.86 4.97
C VAL A 56 -2.57 -1.39 5.01
N ALA A 57 -3.13 -0.88 3.91
CA ALA A 57 -3.82 0.40 3.86
C ALA A 57 -4.78 0.45 2.65
N GLY A 58 -5.91 1.14 2.79
CA GLY A 58 -6.89 1.31 1.72
C GLY A 58 -7.61 0.03 1.31
N GLY A 59 -7.91 -0.12 0.01
CA GLY A 59 -8.63 -1.27 -0.54
C GLY A 59 -10.15 -1.21 -0.44
N ASN A 60 -10.70 -0.16 0.20
CA ASN A 60 -12.14 0.02 0.40
C ASN A 60 -12.77 1.03 -0.57
N GLY A 61 -12.14 1.25 -1.73
CA GLY A 61 -12.55 2.24 -2.74
C GLY A 61 -11.71 3.52 -2.71
N LYS A 62 -12.11 4.50 -3.54
CA LYS A 62 -11.30 5.71 -3.86
C LYS A 62 -11.86 7.05 -3.39
N ARG A 63 -12.69 7.06 -2.35
CA ARG A 63 -13.17 8.33 -1.78
C ARG A 63 -12.19 8.78 -0.68
N ASN A 64 -12.65 9.66 0.19
CA ASN A 64 -11.83 10.36 1.18
C ASN A 64 -12.13 9.93 2.62
N ASP A 65 -12.80 8.80 2.86
CA ASP A 65 -12.95 8.26 4.21
C ASP A 65 -11.61 7.77 4.78
N LEU A 66 -11.57 7.43 6.07
CA LEU A 66 -10.34 7.00 6.75
C LEU A 66 -9.93 5.56 6.40
N LYS A 67 -10.76 4.79 5.72
CA LYS A 67 -10.48 3.41 5.27
C LYS A 67 -10.08 3.33 3.80
N GLN A 68 -10.10 4.46 3.12
CA GLN A 68 -9.90 4.60 1.68
C GLN A 68 -8.65 5.39 1.34
N LEU A 69 -8.11 5.07 0.17
CA LEU A 69 -7.05 5.80 -0.50
C LEU A 69 -7.51 6.12 -1.91
N ASN A 70 -7.01 7.19 -2.51
CA ASN A 70 -7.32 7.60 -3.86
C ASN A 70 -6.03 7.74 -4.66
N HIS A 71 -5.70 6.64 -5.36
CA HIS A 71 -4.50 6.49 -6.18
C HIS A 71 -3.20 6.74 -5.38
N PRO A 72 -2.90 5.89 -4.38
CA PRO A 72 -1.71 6.06 -3.56
C PRO A 72 -0.43 5.99 -4.39
N GLN A 73 0.58 6.77 -4.00
CA GLN A 73 1.90 6.80 -4.65
C GLN A 73 3.02 6.45 -3.68
N GLY A 74 3.78 7.44 -3.20
CA GLY A 74 4.89 7.18 -2.28
C GLY A 74 4.40 6.67 -0.92
N MET A 75 5.19 5.79 -0.30
CA MET A 75 4.99 5.41 1.10
C MET A 75 6.32 5.19 1.81
N ILE A 76 6.28 5.25 3.14
CA ILE A 76 7.36 4.79 4.02
C ILE A 76 6.76 3.97 5.17
N VAL A 77 7.57 3.08 5.75
CA VAL A 77 7.23 2.35 6.98
C VAL A 77 8.24 2.75 8.04
N ASP A 78 7.78 3.12 9.24
CA ASP A 78 8.66 3.45 10.36
C ASP A 78 9.07 2.18 11.15
N HIS A 79 9.98 2.35 12.12
CA HIS A 79 10.49 1.25 12.93
C HIS A 79 9.45 0.63 13.89
N LEU A 80 8.26 1.22 13.99
CA LEU A 80 7.12 0.68 14.76
C LEU A 80 6.14 -0.05 13.83
N GLY A 81 6.41 -0.11 12.53
CA GLY A 81 5.53 -0.72 11.54
C GLY A 81 4.42 0.21 11.06
N HIS A 82 4.41 1.50 11.42
CA HIS A 82 3.40 2.41 10.90
C HIS A 82 3.69 2.77 9.45
N ILE A 83 2.65 2.77 8.63
CA ILE A 83 2.74 2.98 7.19
C ILE A 83 2.20 4.37 6.87
N TYR A 84 3.05 5.24 6.33
CA TYR A 84 2.67 6.57 5.88
C TYR A 84 2.51 6.55 4.37
N VAL A 85 1.32 6.90 3.88
CA VAL A 85 0.96 6.81 2.47
C VAL A 85 0.60 8.19 1.93
N ALA A 86 1.19 8.55 0.80
CA ALA A 86 0.77 9.70 0.01
C ALA A 86 -0.54 9.36 -0.72
N ASP A 87 -1.66 9.81 -0.16
CA ASP A 87 -3.00 9.67 -0.71
C ASP A 87 -3.24 10.76 -1.77
N ARG A 88 -2.59 10.57 -2.93
CA ARG A 88 -2.29 11.62 -3.90
C ARG A 88 -3.51 12.44 -4.34
N TYR A 89 -4.62 11.79 -4.70
CA TYR A 89 -5.79 12.51 -5.20
C TYR A 89 -6.75 12.97 -4.10
N ASN A 90 -6.53 12.57 -2.86
CA ASN A 90 -7.20 13.19 -1.71
C ASN A 90 -6.36 14.30 -1.06
N HIS A 91 -5.18 14.60 -1.61
CA HIS A 91 -4.31 15.71 -1.18
C HIS A 91 -3.96 15.66 0.31
N ARG A 92 -3.67 14.45 0.80
CA ARG A 92 -3.35 14.20 2.21
C ARG A 92 -2.27 13.13 2.36
N ILE A 93 -1.65 13.11 3.52
CA ILE A 93 -0.80 12.02 4.00
C ILE A 93 -1.55 11.29 5.09
N MET A 94 -1.71 9.99 4.91
CA MET A 94 -2.40 9.12 5.85
C MET A 94 -1.40 8.19 6.54
N ARG A 95 -1.63 7.86 7.80
CA ARG A 95 -0.87 6.85 8.55
C ARG A 95 -1.78 5.69 8.93
N TRP A 96 -1.34 4.46 8.70
CA TRP A 96 -1.96 3.25 9.28
C TRP A 96 -1.02 2.62 10.28
N CYS A 97 -1.57 2.22 11.42
CA CYS A 97 -0.87 1.33 12.35
C CYS A 97 -1.06 -0.12 11.92
N GLU A 98 -0.08 -0.98 12.21
CA GLU A 98 -0.16 -2.39 11.82
C GLU A 98 -1.39 -3.06 12.45
N GLY A 99 -2.24 -3.66 11.61
CA GLY A 99 -3.46 -4.34 12.03
C GLY A 99 -4.71 -3.46 12.11
N GLU A 100 -4.61 -2.15 11.89
CA GLU A 100 -5.75 -1.25 11.90
C GLU A 100 -6.47 -1.22 10.54
N ASP A 101 -7.81 -1.17 10.59
CA ASP A 101 -8.67 -1.10 9.39
C ASP A 101 -8.83 0.33 8.86
N GLU A 102 -8.49 1.34 9.67
CA GLU A 102 -8.58 2.75 9.33
C GLU A 102 -7.27 3.48 9.61
N GLY A 103 -7.03 4.52 8.82
CA GLY A 103 -5.86 5.37 8.93
C GLY A 103 -6.22 6.71 9.55
N GLU A 104 -5.17 7.46 9.84
CA GLU A 104 -5.27 8.80 10.41
C GLU A 104 -4.67 9.81 9.44
N ILE A 105 -5.31 10.97 9.31
CA ILE A 105 -4.75 12.07 8.54
C ILE A 105 -3.59 12.67 9.35
N VAL A 106 -2.37 12.55 8.84
CA VAL A 106 -1.18 13.15 9.47
C VAL A 106 -0.97 14.57 8.97
N VAL A 107 -1.18 14.81 7.67
CA VAL A 107 -0.98 16.11 7.02
C VAL A 107 -1.99 16.29 5.87
N GLY A 108 -2.50 17.51 5.69
CA GLY A 108 -3.40 17.86 4.58
C GLY A 108 -4.87 17.54 4.83
N GLY A 109 -5.69 17.54 3.77
CA GLY A 109 -7.11 17.17 3.84
C GLY A 109 -8.12 18.26 4.23
N ASN A 110 -7.67 19.48 4.54
CA ASN A 110 -8.53 20.60 4.98
C ASN A 110 -8.83 21.63 3.88
N GLY A 111 -9.12 21.15 2.66
CA GLY A 111 -9.59 22.03 1.57
C GLY A 111 -10.91 22.72 1.91
#